data_AF-A0A0T6BIZ7-F1
#
_entry.id   AF-A0A0T6BIZ7-F1
#
_cell.length_a   1.000
_cell.length_b   1.000
_cell.length_c   1.000
_cell.angle_alpha   90.00
_cell.angle_beta   90.00
_cell.angle_gamma   90.00
#
_symmetry.space_group_name_H-M   'P 1'
#
loop_
_entity.id
_entity.type
_entity.pdbx_description
1 polymer ?
#
loop_
_entity_poly.entity_id
_entity_poly.type
_entity_poly.pdbx_seq_one_letter_code
_entity_poly.pdbx_strand_id
1 'polypeptide(L)' 'MTEEKEFTRLKRKTQKLIEKCDEKGIEFNDIEISTISRVGHAESMKDLSWLVLYMMEGFFEKYKVR' A
#
# COMPACT_ATOMS: atom_id res chain seq x y z
N MET A 1 0.79 19.73 1.62
CA MET A 1 1.51 18.74 0.79
C MET A 1 0.63 18.53 -0.45
N THR A 2 1.16 18.42 -1.66
CA THR A 2 0.30 18.25 -2.86
C THR A 2 -0.18 16.80 -2.97
N GLU A 3 -1.41 16.59 -3.45
CA GLU A 3 -2.04 15.27 -3.63
C GLU A 3 -1.15 14.30 -4.43
N GLU A 4 -0.46 14.80 -5.44
CA GLU A 4 0.51 14.04 -6.25
C GLU A 4 1.72 13.54 -5.45
N LYS A 5 2.23 14.35 -4.50
CA LYS A 5 3.33 13.94 -3.61
C LYS A 5 2.86 12.86 -2.64
N GLU A 6 1.63 12.96 -2.15
CA GLU A 6 1.01 11.94 -1.28
C GLU A 6 0.83 10.63 -2.02
N PHE A 7 0.31 10.68 -3.24
CA PHE A 7 0.14 9.51 -4.09
C PHE A 7 1.47 8.81 -4.39
N THR A 8 2.47 9.58 -4.81
CA THR A 8 3.82 9.06 -5.07
C THR A 8 4.41 8.41 -3.81
N ARG A 9 4.20 9.02 -2.64
CA ARG A 9 4.64 8.46 -1.36
C ARG A 9 3.95 7.14 -1.04
N LEU A 10 2.63 7.04 -1.26
CA LEU A 10 1.86 5.82 -1.06
C LEU A 10 2.37 4.68 -1.94
N LYS A 11 2.58 4.92 -3.24
CA LYS A 11 3.14 3.92 -4.18
C LYS A 11 4.51 3.42 -3.70
N ARG A 12 5.40 4.34 -3.31
CA ARG A 12 6.74 3.99 -2.79
C ARG A 12 6.67 3.16 -1.51
N LYS A 13 5.80 3.50 -0.56
CA LYS A 13 5.62 2.72 0.67
C LYS A 13 5.04 1.34 0.40
N THR A 14 4.11 1.24 -0.54
CA THR A 14 3.52 -0.04 -0.99
C THR A 14 4.58 -0.94 -1.62
N GLN A 15 5.45 -0.38 -2.47
CA GLN A 15 6.56 -1.14 -3.03
C GLN A 15 7.51 -1.67 -1.95
N LYS A 16 7.91 -0.82 -0.98
CA LYS A 16 8.73 -1.25 0.16
C LYS A 16 8.07 -2.32 1.02
N LEU A 17 6.75 -2.29 1.16
CA LEU A 17 5.99 -3.32 1.86
C LEU A 17 6.14 -4.68 1.15
N ILE A 18 5.95 -4.69 -0.18
CA ILE A 18 6.04 -5.91 -1.00
C ILE A 18 7.45 -6.50 -0.91
N GLU A 19 8.48 -5.70 -1.18
CA GLU A 19 9.89 -6.12 -1.12
C GLU A 19 10.24 -6.71 0.25
N LYS A 20 9.84 -6.04 1.33
CA LYS A 20 10.11 -6.50 2.69
C LYS A 20 9.41 -7.83 3.03
N CYS A 21 8.21 -8.05 2.52
CA CYS A 21 7.51 -9.31 2.74
C CYS A 21 8.12 -10.44 1.91
N ASP A 22 8.51 -10.15 0.66
CA ASP A 22 9.19 -11.09 -0.24
C ASP A 22 10.53 -11.56 0.35
N GLU A 23 11.37 -10.63 0.82
CA GLU A 23 12.64 -10.92 1.51
C GLU A 23 12.47 -11.84 2.74
N LYS A 24 11.28 -11.84 3.35
CA LYS A 24 10.97 -12.62 4.56
C LYS A 24 10.18 -13.89 4.28
N GLY A 25 9.85 -14.17 3.01
CA GLY A 25 8.96 -15.28 2.64
C GLY A 25 7.57 -15.17 3.27
N ILE A 26 7.08 -13.95 3.48
CA ILE A 26 5.74 -13.70 4.03
C ILE A 26 4.74 -13.62 2.88
N GLU A 27 3.76 -14.50 2.91
CA GLU A 27 2.64 -14.46 1.98
C GLU A 27 1.56 -13.48 2.46
N PHE A 28 1.01 -12.72 1.50
CA PHE A 28 -0.17 -11.89 1.73
C PHE A 28 -1.43 -12.73 1.60
N ASN A 29 -2.42 -12.45 2.44
CA ASN A 29 -3.75 -13.03 2.25
C ASN A 29 -4.53 -12.31 1.13
N ASP A 30 -5.68 -12.87 0.73
CA ASP A 30 -6.49 -12.33 -0.36
C ASP A 30 -6.93 -10.88 -0.16
N ILE A 31 -7.21 -10.48 1.09
CA ILE A 31 -7.61 -9.11 1.43
C ILE A 31 -6.43 -8.14 1.24
N GLU A 32 -5.24 -8.55 1.68
CA GLU A 32 -4.00 -7.80 1.52
C GLU A 32 -3.65 -7.65 0.03
N ILE A 33 -3.66 -8.75 -0.73
CA ILE A 33 -3.42 -8.75 -2.18
C ILE A 33 -4.40 -7.83 -2.88
N SER A 34 -5.70 -7.95 -2.60
CA SER A 34 -6.75 -7.14 -3.22
C SER A 34 -6.56 -5.65 -2.95
N THR A 35 -6.16 -5.29 -1.72
CA THR A 35 -5.94 -3.89 -1.32
C THR A 35 -4.67 -3.32 -1.96
N ILE A 36 -3.57 -4.07 -1.93
CA ILE A 36 -2.30 -3.69 -2.56
C ILE A 36 -2.48 -3.54 -4.08
N SER A 37 -3.20 -4.46 -4.72
CA SER A 37 -3.50 -4.41 -6.16
C SER A 37 -4.28 -3.15 -6.54
N ARG A 38 -5.28 -2.73 -5.75
CA ARG A 38 -5.99 -1.45 -5.97
C ARG A 38 -5.05 -0.25 -5.94
N VAL A 39 -4.13 -0.21 -4.98
CA VAL A 39 -3.08 0.83 -4.95
C VAL A 39 -2.17 0.72 -6.16
N GLY A 40 -1.81 -0.49 -6.60
CA GLY A 40 -1.01 -0.74 -7.79
C GLY A 40 -1.63 -0.21 -9.09
N HIS A 41 -2.95 -0.36 -9.26
CA HIS A 41 -3.67 0.06 -10.46
C HIS A 41 -4.19 1.51 -10.44
N ALA A 42 -4.30 2.14 -9.28
CA ALA A 42 -4.71 3.55 -9.20
C ALA A 42 -3.76 4.47 -9.99
N GLU A 43 -4.31 5.54 -10.55
CA GLU A 43 -3.58 6.62 -11.25
C GLU A 43 -3.49 7.89 -10.39
N SER A 44 -4.37 8.03 -9.39
CA SER A 44 -4.41 9.13 -8.45
C SER A 44 -4.97 8.72 -7.08
N MET A 45 -4.90 9.64 -6.09
CA MET A 45 -5.54 9.42 -4.80
C MET A 45 -7.08 9.28 -4.90
N LYS A 46 -7.70 9.87 -5.92
CA LYS A 46 -9.16 9.85 -6.11
C LYS A 46 -9.70 8.47 -6.50
N ASP A 47 -8.84 7.61 -7.04
CA ASP A 47 -9.20 6.23 -7.40
C ASP A 47 -9.23 5.32 -6.17
N LEU A 48 -8.75 5.80 -5.03
CA LEU A 48 -8.63 5.06 -3.79
C LEU A 48 -9.73 5.48 -2.80
N SER A 49 -10.53 4.51 -2.36
CA SER A 49 -11.49 4.75 -1.30
C SER A 49 -10.79 4.95 0.05
N TRP A 50 -11.45 5.65 0.96
CA TRP A 50 -10.97 5.81 2.34
C TRP A 50 -10.63 4.47 3.01
N LEU A 51 -11.41 3.42 2.73
CA LEU A 51 -11.17 2.08 3.28
C LEU A 51 -9.84 1.48 2.79
N VAL A 52 -9.51 1.65 1.50
CA VAL A 52 -8.23 1.17 0.95
C VAL A 52 -7.06 1.89 1.63
N LEU A 53 -7.17 3.20 1.81
CA LEU A 53 -6.14 4.00 2.49
C LEU A 53 -5.97 3.57 3.95
N TYR A 54 -7.07 3.41 4.68
CA TYR A 54 -7.07 2.94 6.07
C TYR A 54 -6.43 1.54 6.21
N MET A 55 -6.76 0.62 5.33
CA MET A 55 -6.17 -0.73 5.33
C MET A 55 -4.67 -0.70 5.04
N MET A 56 -4.23 0.11 4.08
CA MET A 56 -2.81 0.27 3.77
C MET A 56 -2.02 0.83 4.95
N GLU A 57 -2.57 1.79 5.69
CA GLU A 57 -1.96 2.27 6.93
C GLU A 57 -1.78 1.13 7.93
N GLY A 58 -2.82 0.31 8.15
CA GLY A 58 -2.74 -0.87 9.00
C GLY A 58 -1.69 -1.88 8.52
N PHE A 59 -1.52 -2.07 7.22
CA PHE A 59 -0.47 -2.95 6.67
C PHE A 59 0.92 -2.39 6.92
N PHE A 60 1.12 -1.08 6.71
CA PHE A 60 2.40 -0.45 7.01
C PHE A 60 2.77 -0.58 8.49
N GLU A 61 1.80 -0.47 9.39
CA GLU A 61 2.01 -0.70 10.82
C GLU A 61 2.34 -2.17 11.12
N LYS A 62 1.50 -3.10 10.65
CA LYS A 62 1.66 -4.55 10.83
C LYS A 62 3.06 -5.02 10.40
N TYR A 63 3.51 -4.57 9.24
CA TYR A 63 4.80 -4.97 8.66
C TYR A 63 5.94 -4.01 8.97
N LYS A 64 5.70 -2.99 9.82
CA LYS A 64 6.70 -2.00 10.27
C LYS A 64 7.40 -1.28 9.11
N VAL A 65 6.63 -0.81 8.13
CA VAL A 65 7.10 -0.04 6.96
C VAL A 65 7.04 1.44 7.31
N ARG A 66 8.22 2.04 7.54
CA ARG A 66 8.37 3.46 7.88
C ARG A 66 8.45 4.32 6.61
#